data_AF-A0A7D5L3L1-F1
#
_entry.id   AF-A0A7D5L3L1-F1
#
_cell.length_a   1.000
_cell.length_b   1.000
_cell.length_c   1.000
_cell.angle_alpha   90.00
_cell.angle_beta   90.00
_cell.angle_gamma   90.00
#
_symmetry.space_group_name_H-M   'P 1'
#
loop_
_entity.id
_entity.type
_entity.pdbx_description
1 polymer ?
#
loop_
_entity_poly.entity_id
_entity_poly.type
_entity_poly.pdbx_seq_one_letter_code
_entity_poly.pdbx_strand_id
1 'polypeptide(L)'
;MNAATRYVEASKSGSPLRAYVADHGQGVSQSDLKHTEIAGRSITLSNDVNADDQDLISDGIRVTDPAEKSCFSNSLGMWKFNERFSYVEGFAVMGDLDVGGIEHAWCLLDGEHLVDPTTASFDHYYGVVIDDPEILHRYAEEYPHEGILGNHKNRHAFLRDRGYID
;
A
#
# COMPACT_ATOMS: atom_id res chain seq x y z
N MET A 1 -10.98 -14.71 -7.71
CA MET A 1 -9.61 -14.17 -7.75
C MET A 1 -9.68 -12.72 -8.22
N ASN A 2 -9.24 -11.76 -7.41
CA ASN A 2 -9.36 -10.32 -7.72
C ASN A 2 -8.42 -9.93 -8.89
N ALA A 3 -8.58 -8.75 -9.49
CA ALA A 3 -7.77 -8.36 -10.65
C ALA A 3 -6.28 -8.14 -10.31
N ALA A 4 -5.98 -7.61 -9.12
CA ALA A 4 -4.60 -7.40 -8.67
C ALA A 4 -3.83 -8.71 -8.49
N THR A 5 -4.45 -9.75 -7.90
CA THR A 5 -3.89 -11.11 -7.83
C THR A 5 -3.57 -11.65 -9.23
N ARG A 6 -4.52 -11.53 -10.17
CA ARG A 6 -4.30 -12.00 -11.55
C ARG A 6 -3.14 -11.27 -12.21
N TYR A 7 -3.02 -9.95 -12.00
CA TYR A 7 -1.91 -9.17 -12.52
C TYR A 7 -0.57 -9.60 -11.92
N VAL A 8 -0.49 -9.75 -10.60
CA VAL A 8 0.75 -10.14 -9.90
C VAL A 8 1.20 -11.53 -10.35
N GLU A 9 0.31 -12.52 -10.37
CA GLU A 9 0.63 -13.89 -10.80
C GLU A 9 1.07 -13.95 -12.27
N ALA A 10 0.35 -13.26 -13.16
CA ALA A 10 0.70 -13.23 -14.58
C ALA A 10 2.01 -12.50 -14.86
N SER A 11 2.44 -11.61 -13.97
CA SER A 11 3.62 -10.75 -14.15
C SER A 11 4.81 -11.15 -13.28
N LYS A 12 4.70 -12.24 -12.51
CA LYS A 12 5.69 -12.74 -11.55
C LYS A 12 7.11 -12.79 -12.09
N SER A 13 7.31 -13.31 -13.31
CA SER A 13 8.64 -13.44 -13.93
C SER A 13 9.17 -12.14 -14.56
N GLY A 14 8.41 -11.03 -14.50
CA GLY A 14 8.73 -9.79 -15.17
C GLY A 14 9.71 -8.88 -14.41
N SER A 15 9.81 -9.02 -13.08
CA SER A 15 10.81 -8.32 -12.26
C SER A 15 10.97 -8.97 -10.88
N PRO A 16 12.10 -8.76 -10.18
CA PRO A 16 12.29 -9.24 -8.81
C PRO A 16 11.23 -8.74 -7.83
N LEU A 17 10.78 -7.50 -7.98
CA LEU A 17 9.68 -6.93 -7.19
C LEU A 17 8.41 -7.75 -7.36
N ARG A 18 8.01 -8.03 -8.61
CA ARG A 18 6.80 -8.80 -8.92
C ARG A 18 6.91 -10.22 -8.39
N ALA A 19 8.09 -10.83 -8.49
CA ALA A 19 8.35 -12.14 -7.91
C ALA A 19 8.14 -12.14 -6.39
N TYR A 20 8.76 -11.18 -5.68
CA TYR A 20 8.62 -11.04 -4.23
C TYR A 20 7.17 -10.80 -3.81
N VAL A 21 6.47 -9.88 -4.49
CA VAL A 21 5.05 -9.60 -4.19
C VAL A 21 4.19 -10.82 -4.45
N ALA A 22 4.43 -11.59 -5.52
CA ALA A 22 3.68 -12.82 -5.79
C ALA A 22 3.91 -13.89 -4.71
N ASP A 23 5.16 -14.06 -4.26
CA ASP A 23 5.51 -15.10 -3.29
C ASP A 23 5.03 -14.80 -1.86
N HIS A 24 4.96 -13.52 -1.49
CA HIS A 24 4.73 -13.10 -0.10
C HIS A 24 3.44 -12.29 0.10
N GLY A 25 2.83 -11.83 -0.98
CA GLY A 25 1.71 -10.91 -0.93
C GLY A 25 0.39 -11.60 -0.69
N GLN A 26 -0.60 -10.79 -0.30
CA GLN A 26 -1.98 -11.20 -0.17
C GLN A 26 -2.89 -10.20 -0.86
N GLY A 27 -3.98 -10.72 -1.44
CA GLY A 27 -4.99 -9.90 -2.09
C GLY A 27 -6.07 -9.47 -1.12
N VAL A 28 -6.52 -8.23 -1.25
CA VAL A 28 -7.71 -7.73 -0.53
C VAL A 28 -8.93 -7.92 -1.42
N SER A 29 -10.04 -8.45 -0.88
CA SER A 29 -11.25 -8.66 -1.68
C SER A 29 -11.93 -7.33 -2.01
N GLN A 30 -12.35 -7.17 -3.27
CA GLN A 30 -13.06 -5.95 -3.72
C GLN A 30 -14.41 -5.78 -3.01
N SER A 31 -15.11 -6.88 -2.70
CA SER A 31 -16.39 -6.83 -1.99
C SER A 31 -16.30 -6.12 -0.64
N ASP A 32 -15.07 -6.01 -0.13
CA ASP A 32 -14.78 -5.55 1.22
C ASP A 32 -14.24 -4.12 1.20
N LEU A 33 -14.29 -3.42 0.06
CA LEU A 33 -13.79 -2.05 -0.08
C LEU A 33 -14.91 -1.06 -0.40
N LYS A 34 -14.71 0.20 0.04
CA LYS A 34 -15.54 1.35 -0.31
C LYS A 34 -14.65 2.56 -0.64
N HIS A 35 -15.15 3.37 -1.56
CA HIS A 35 -14.61 4.69 -1.88
C HIS A 35 -15.41 5.75 -1.12
N THR A 36 -14.74 6.60 -0.35
CA THR A 36 -15.41 7.61 0.45
C THR A 36 -14.56 8.85 0.67
N GLU A 37 -15.13 9.86 1.32
CA GLU A 37 -14.43 11.04 1.77
C GLU A 37 -14.29 11.01 3.29
N ILE A 38 -13.06 11.08 3.81
CA ILE A 38 -12.77 11.25 5.24
C ILE A 38 -11.90 12.50 5.40
N ALA A 39 -12.28 13.39 6.33
CA ALA A 39 -11.59 14.65 6.59
C ALA A 39 -11.34 15.51 5.33
N GLY A 40 -12.27 15.50 4.36
CA GLY A 40 -12.15 16.24 3.10
C GLY A 40 -11.25 15.59 2.05
N ARG A 41 -10.86 14.32 2.26
CA ARG A 41 -9.95 13.56 1.40
C ARG A 41 -10.65 12.34 0.82
N SER A 42 -10.59 12.17 -0.49
CA SER A 42 -11.04 10.94 -1.16
C SER A 42 -10.07 9.79 -0.89
N ILE A 43 -10.56 8.75 -0.24
CA ILE A 43 -9.78 7.56 0.14
C ILE A 43 -10.47 6.27 -0.28
N THR A 44 -9.70 5.18 -0.36
CA THR A 44 -10.23 3.81 -0.39
C THR A 44 -10.04 3.20 1.00
N LEU A 45 -11.08 2.59 1.57
CA LEU A 45 -10.95 1.83 2.81
C LEU A 45 -11.81 0.57 2.82
N SER A 46 -11.56 -0.33 3.76
CA SER A 46 -12.45 -1.47 4.00
C SER A 46 -13.87 -1.04 4.37
N ASN A 47 -14.88 -1.79 3.94
CA ASN A 47 -16.29 -1.42 4.06
C ASN A 47 -16.83 -1.57 5.49
N ASP A 48 -16.23 -2.46 6.28
CA ASP A 48 -16.59 -2.88 7.63
C ASP A 48 -15.86 -2.12 8.74
N VAL A 49 -15.05 -1.12 8.40
CA VAL A 49 -14.41 -0.21 9.37
C VAL A 49 -15.47 0.53 10.20
N ASN A 50 -15.40 0.35 11.52
CA ASN A 50 -16.34 0.92 12.49
C ASN A 50 -16.13 2.44 12.69
N ALA A 51 -16.96 3.06 13.55
CA ALA A 51 -16.93 4.51 13.77
C ALA A 51 -15.64 4.97 14.46
N ASP A 52 -15.17 4.27 15.49
CA ASP A 52 -13.95 4.64 16.23
C ASP A 52 -12.71 4.58 15.33
N ASP A 53 -12.68 3.58 14.44
CA ASP A 53 -11.61 3.43 13.45
C ASP A 53 -11.68 4.48 12.34
N GLN A 54 -12.89 4.87 11.92
CA GLN A 54 -13.06 6.01 11.02
C GLN A 54 -12.57 7.32 11.65
N ASP A 55 -12.82 7.52 12.94
CA ASP A 55 -12.31 8.68 13.68
C ASP A 55 -10.76 8.67 13.74
N LEU A 56 -10.16 7.51 14.02
CA LEU A 56 -8.70 7.37 13.99
C LEU A 56 -8.10 7.66 12.60
N ILE A 57 -8.72 7.14 11.54
CA ILE A 57 -8.30 7.42 10.15
C ILE A 57 -8.45 8.91 9.84
N SER A 58 -9.55 9.53 10.29
CA SER A 58 -9.81 10.96 10.12
C SER A 58 -8.74 11.83 10.78
N ASP A 59 -8.34 11.49 12.00
CA ASP A 59 -7.26 12.18 12.70
C ASP A 59 -5.92 11.96 12.02
N GLY A 60 -5.64 10.74 11.56
CA GLY A 60 -4.44 10.44 10.78
C GLY A 60 -4.35 11.27 9.50
N ILE A 61 -5.44 11.39 8.75
CA ILE A 61 -5.50 12.23 7.54
C ILE A 61 -5.26 13.71 7.88
N ARG A 62 -5.85 14.23 8.96
CA ARG A 62 -5.64 15.64 9.37
C ARG A 62 -4.21 15.93 9.80
N VAL A 63 -3.57 14.99 10.50
CA VAL A 63 -2.21 15.15 11.02
C VAL A 63 -1.16 14.96 9.93
N THR A 64 -1.37 14.00 9.03
CA THR A 64 -0.39 13.64 7.99
C THR A 64 -0.55 14.44 6.70
N ASP A 65 -1.71 15.08 6.50
CA ASP A 65 -2.08 15.85 5.30
C ASP A 65 -1.68 15.14 3.99
N PRO A 66 -2.26 13.96 3.68
CA PRO A 66 -1.87 13.16 2.52
C PRO A 66 -1.95 13.94 1.20
N ALA A 67 -0.93 13.80 0.37
CA ALA A 67 -0.85 14.45 -0.94
C ALA A 67 -1.29 13.50 -2.08
N GLU A 68 -1.86 14.04 -3.16
CA GLU A 68 -2.23 13.19 -4.31
C GLU A 68 -0.98 12.60 -4.96
N LYS A 69 -1.10 11.36 -5.46
CA LYS A 69 -0.02 10.63 -6.16
C LYS A 69 1.25 10.42 -5.31
N SER A 70 1.11 10.42 -3.99
CA SER A 70 2.22 10.29 -3.03
C SER A 70 2.02 9.07 -2.11
N CYS A 71 1.68 7.91 -2.69
CA CYS A 71 1.22 6.74 -1.92
C CYS A 71 2.22 6.21 -0.90
N PHE A 72 3.51 6.15 -1.24
CA PHE A 72 4.55 5.74 -0.31
C PHE A 72 4.63 6.67 0.90
N SER A 73 4.73 7.99 0.68
CA SER A 73 4.86 8.94 1.79
C SER A 73 3.60 9.04 2.62
N ASN A 74 2.42 8.96 1.98
CA ASN A 74 1.15 9.02 2.70
C ASN A 74 1.00 7.82 3.63
N SER A 75 1.32 6.63 3.13
CA SER A 75 1.20 5.39 3.91
C SER A 75 2.26 5.31 5.01
N LEU A 76 3.50 5.75 4.75
CA LEU A 76 4.52 5.90 5.80
C LEU A 76 4.11 6.94 6.86
N GLY A 77 3.42 8.02 6.45
CA GLY A 77 2.87 9.01 7.36
C GLY A 77 1.81 8.42 8.30
N MET A 78 0.88 7.63 7.75
CA MET A 78 -0.15 6.93 8.53
C MET A 78 0.48 5.90 9.49
N TRP A 79 1.44 5.11 9.02
CA TRP A 79 2.23 4.19 9.85
C TRP A 79 2.94 4.90 11.01
N LYS A 80 3.58 6.06 10.75
CA LYS A 80 4.22 6.87 11.79
C LYS A 80 3.22 7.48 12.79
N PHE A 81 2.01 7.79 12.33
CA PHE A 81 0.98 8.44 13.14
C PHE A 81 0.43 7.52 14.24
N ASN A 82 0.18 6.25 13.93
CA ASN A 82 -0.36 5.30 14.90
C ASN A 82 0.10 3.87 14.62
N GLU A 83 0.53 3.16 15.67
CA GLU A 83 1.07 1.80 15.60
C GLU A 83 0.07 0.75 15.06
N ARG A 84 -1.23 1.06 15.08
CA ARG A 84 -2.26 0.21 14.50
C ARG A 84 -2.20 0.14 12.98
N PHE A 85 -1.57 1.12 12.32
CA PHE A 85 -1.39 1.10 10.86
C PHE A 85 -0.12 0.35 10.50
N SER A 86 -0.28 -0.80 9.83
CA SER A 86 0.83 -1.54 9.21
C SER A 86 1.06 -1.05 7.78
N TYR A 87 2.32 -0.86 7.38
CA TYR A 87 2.66 -0.40 6.03
C TYR A 87 2.70 -1.55 5.01
N VAL A 88 2.13 -1.33 3.82
CA VAL A 88 2.03 -2.33 2.75
C VAL A 88 2.49 -1.74 1.43
N GLU A 89 3.24 -2.55 0.66
CA GLU A 89 3.58 -2.26 -0.74
C GLU A 89 3.16 -3.40 -1.66
N GLY A 90 2.76 -3.04 -2.87
CA GLY A 90 2.41 -4.00 -3.90
C GLY A 90 1.81 -3.33 -5.12
N PHE A 91 0.70 -3.90 -5.61
CA PHE A 91 0.02 -3.41 -6.80
C PHE A 91 -1.45 -3.14 -6.53
N ALA A 92 -1.91 -1.99 -7.04
CA ALA A 92 -3.31 -1.62 -7.08
C ALA A 92 -3.81 -1.57 -8.55
N VAL A 93 -5.07 -1.95 -8.77
CA VAL A 93 -5.71 -1.99 -10.10
C VAL A 93 -7.03 -1.21 -10.04
N MET A 94 -7.23 -0.34 -11.02
CA MET A 94 -8.52 0.32 -11.28
C MET A 94 -9.39 -0.63 -12.09
N GLY A 95 -10.59 -0.95 -11.64
CA GLY A 95 -11.44 -1.98 -12.26
C GLY A 95 -12.01 -1.58 -13.62
N ASP A 96 -12.07 -0.28 -13.88
CA ASP A 96 -12.65 0.38 -15.05
C ASP A 96 -11.62 0.81 -16.10
N LEU A 97 -10.32 0.66 -15.81
CA LEU A 97 -9.23 0.98 -16.74
C LEU A 97 -8.34 -0.25 -16.97
N ASP A 98 -8.20 -0.68 -18.23
CA ASP A 98 -7.30 -1.79 -18.64
C ASP A 98 -5.83 -1.33 -18.69
N VAL A 99 -5.37 -0.67 -17.62
CA VAL A 99 -4.02 -0.10 -17.48
C VAL A 99 -3.05 -1.04 -16.74
N GLY A 100 -3.54 -2.20 -16.29
CA GLY A 100 -2.78 -3.15 -15.48
C GLY A 100 -2.59 -2.70 -14.03
N GLY A 101 -1.70 -3.37 -13.30
CA GLY A 101 -1.38 -3.05 -11.91
C GLY A 101 -0.32 -1.96 -11.78
N ILE A 102 -0.62 -0.97 -10.95
CA ILE A 102 0.23 0.16 -10.60
C ILE A 102 0.94 -0.14 -9.28
N GLU A 103 2.27 0.07 -9.22
CA GLU A 103 3.02 0.00 -7.96
C GLU A 103 2.43 1.01 -6.97
N HIS A 104 2.06 0.53 -5.79
CA HIS A 104 1.28 1.32 -4.85
C HIS A 104 1.57 0.92 -3.41
N ALA A 105 1.30 1.85 -2.49
CA ALA A 105 1.41 1.63 -1.06
C ALA A 105 0.14 2.08 -0.34
N TRP A 106 -0.20 1.37 0.72
CA TRP A 106 -1.35 1.63 1.59
C TRP A 106 -1.05 1.13 3.01
N CYS A 107 -2.02 1.28 3.92
CA CYS A 107 -1.94 0.70 5.25
C CYS A 107 -2.99 -0.39 5.48
N LEU A 108 -2.68 -1.32 6.37
CA LEU A 108 -3.67 -2.16 7.03
C LEU A 108 -3.85 -1.68 8.47
N LEU A 109 -5.06 -1.26 8.84
CA LEU A 109 -5.43 -1.00 10.21
C LEU A 109 -5.67 -2.33 10.93
N ASP A 110 -5.00 -2.52 12.06
CA ASP A 110 -4.97 -3.76 12.85
C ASP A 110 -4.59 -5.01 12.04
N GLY A 111 -3.88 -4.82 10.93
CA GLY A 111 -3.48 -5.90 10.02
C GLY A 111 -4.61 -6.46 9.15
N GLU A 112 -5.83 -5.93 9.25
CA GLU A 112 -7.01 -6.47 8.55
C GLU A 112 -7.61 -5.47 7.56
N HIS A 113 -7.86 -4.23 7.99
CA HIS A 113 -8.64 -3.27 7.21
C HIS A 113 -7.76 -2.40 6.33
N LEU A 114 -8.00 -2.43 5.02
CA LEU A 114 -7.29 -1.57 4.07
C LEU A 114 -7.63 -0.10 4.32
N VAL A 115 -6.61 0.74 4.30
CA VAL A 115 -6.70 2.20 4.30
C VAL A 115 -5.69 2.75 3.29
N ASP A 116 -6.19 3.25 2.15
CA ASP A 116 -5.40 3.98 1.16
C ASP A 116 -5.77 5.48 1.19
N PRO A 117 -4.95 6.32 1.84
CA PRO A 117 -5.19 7.76 1.94
C PRO A 117 -4.87 8.55 0.65
N THR A 118 -4.38 7.88 -0.40
CA THR A 118 -3.86 8.53 -1.60
C THR A 118 -4.95 8.89 -2.58
N THR A 119 -5.86 7.95 -2.85
CA THR A 119 -6.91 8.10 -3.85
C THR A 119 -8.03 7.08 -3.67
N ALA A 120 -9.21 7.42 -4.18
CA ALA A 120 -10.39 6.55 -4.20
C ALA A 120 -10.63 5.90 -5.59
N SER A 121 -9.55 5.62 -6.34
CA SER A 121 -9.64 5.17 -7.75
C SER A 121 -9.28 3.69 -7.97
N PHE A 122 -8.80 2.98 -6.94
CA PHE A 122 -8.36 1.60 -7.07
C PHE A 122 -9.33 0.62 -6.42
N ASP A 123 -9.74 -0.40 -7.16
CA ASP A 123 -10.72 -1.42 -6.74
C ASP A 123 -10.10 -2.70 -6.20
N HIS A 124 -8.84 -2.97 -6.56
CA HIS A 124 -8.17 -4.22 -6.23
C HIS A 124 -6.76 -3.98 -5.77
N TYR A 125 -6.37 -4.66 -4.70
CA TYR A 125 -5.04 -4.52 -4.09
C TYR A 125 -4.44 -5.91 -3.88
N TYR A 126 -3.13 -6.00 -4.06
CA TYR A 126 -2.33 -7.17 -3.75
C TYR A 126 -0.93 -6.75 -3.34
N GLY A 127 -0.53 -7.06 -2.11
CA GLY A 127 0.74 -6.55 -1.58
C GLY A 127 1.23 -7.29 -0.36
N VAL A 128 2.42 -6.87 0.09
CA VAL A 128 3.17 -7.47 1.19
C VAL A 128 3.27 -6.44 2.32
N VAL A 129 2.92 -6.87 3.54
CA VAL A 129 3.21 -6.07 4.74
C VAL A 129 4.71 -6.02 4.93
N ILE A 130 5.26 -4.81 5.08
CA ILE A 130 6.66 -4.61 5.45
C ILE A 130 6.68 -4.29 6.93
N ASP A 131 7.28 -5.19 7.72
CA ASP A 131 7.24 -5.18 9.19
C ASP A 131 8.60 -4.91 9.84
N ASP A 132 9.57 -4.44 9.06
CA ASP A 132 10.90 -4.05 9.53
C ASP A 132 10.93 -2.56 9.92
N PRO A 133 10.92 -2.22 11.23
CA PRO A 133 10.81 -0.83 11.66
C PRO A 133 12.03 0.01 11.26
N GLU A 134 13.23 -0.59 11.21
CA GLU A 134 14.45 0.14 10.84
C GLU A 134 14.39 0.59 9.37
N ILE A 135 13.89 -0.28 8.49
CA ILE A 135 13.69 0.04 7.08
C ILE A 135 12.58 1.07 6.92
N LEU A 136 11.44 0.91 7.60
CA LEU A 136 10.33 1.86 7.55
C LEU A 136 10.73 3.25 8.04
N HIS A 137 11.46 3.34 9.16
CA HIS A 137 12.00 4.61 9.66
C HIS A 137 12.93 5.27 8.64
N ARG A 138 13.86 4.51 8.06
CA ARG A 138 14.80 5.01 7.04
C ARG A 138 14.06 5.58 5.83
N TYR A 139 13.07 4.86 5.31
CA TYR A 139 12.30 5.32 4.15
C TYR A 139 11.41 6.52 4.50
N ALA A 140 10.78 6.53 5.67
CA ALA A 140 9.98 7.67 6.12
C ALA A 140 10.78 8.97 6.30
N GLU A 141 12.09 8.89 6.51
CA GLU A 141 12.94 10.05 6.81
C GLU A 141 13.82 10.47 5.62
N GLU A 142 14.42 9.51 4.94
CA GLU A 142 15.38 9.79 3.87
C GLU A 142 14.76 9.69 2.48
N TYR A 143 13.78 8.81 2.28
CA TYR A 143 13.25 8.46 0.95
C TYR A 143 11.72 8.32 0.92
N PRO A 144 10.95 9.28 1.46
CA PRO A 144 9.51 9.08 1.71
C PRO A 144 8.69 8.88 0.44
N HIS A 145 9.21 9.27 -0.73
CA HIS A 145 8.53 9.14 -2.01
C HIS A 145 8.99 7.91 -2.83
N GLU A 146 9.89 7.10 -2.28
CA GLU A 146 10.43 5.90 -2.93
C GLU A 146 9.81 4.65 -2.29
N GLY A 147 9.41 3.66 -3.10
CA GLY A 147 8.99 2.36 -2.59
C GLY A 147 10.18 1.52 -2.11
N ILE A 148 9.97 0.75 -1.04
CA ILE A 148 10.92 -0.18 -0.44
C ILE A 148 11.19 -1.37 -1.37
N LEU A 149 10.14 -1.92 -1.99
CA LEU A 149 10.26 -3.02 -2.95
C LEU A 149 10.72 -2.53 -4.33
N GLY A 150 10.48 -1.25 -4.62
CA GLY A 150 10.76 -0.55 -5.87
C GLY A 150 12.22 -0.53 -6.31
N ASN A 151 12.44 -0.27 -7.60
CA ASN A 151 13.78 -0.05 -8.18
C ASN A 151 14.16 1.45 -8.24
N HIS A 152 13.94 2.22 -7.17
CA HIS A 152 14.41 3.60 -7.20
C HIS A 152 15.93 3.66 -7.01
N LYS A 153 16.64 4.28 -7.97
CA LYS A 153 18.12 4.44 -7.97
C LYS A 153 18.92 3.13 -7.78
N ASN A 154 18.41 1.99 -8.27
CA ASN A 154 19.08 0.68 -8.13
C ASN A 154 19.25 0.20 -6.68
N ARG A 155 18.40 0.69 -5.77
CA ARG A 155 18.44 0.41 -4.33
C ARG A 155 17.59 -0.79 -3.95
N HIS A 156 17.73 -1.87 -4.72
CA HIS A 156 17.18 -3.18 -4.39
C HIS A 156 17.80 -3.82 -3.13
N ALA A 157 18.22 -3.04 -2.14
CA ALA A 157 18.81 -3.53 -0.90
C ALA A 157 17.84 -4.49 -0.20
N PHE A 158 16.57 -4.09 -0.06
CA PHE A 158 15.54 -4.95 0.53
C PHE A 158 15.41 -6.28 -0.21
N LEU A 159 15.30 -6.26 -1.55
CA LEU A 159 15.15 -7.49 -2.34
C LEU A 159 16.44 -8.34 -2.39
N ARG A 160 17.62 -7.71 -2.34
CA ARG A 160 18.92 -8.41 -2.24
C ARG A 160 19.05 -9.15 -0.93
N ASP A 161 18.70 -8.51 0.19
CA ASP A 161 18.73 -9.11 1.51
C ASP A 161 17.78 -10.32 1.62
N ARG A 162 16.76 -10.39 0.75
CA ARG A 162 15.82 -11.51 0.63
C ARG A 162 16.17 -12.51 -0.49
N GLY A 163 17.29 -12.33 -1.18
CA GLY A 163 17.78 -13.26 -2.20
C GLY A 163 17.03 -13.23 -3.53
N TYR A 164 16.28 -12.16 -3.82
CA TYR A 164 15.59 -11.97 -5.09
C TYR A 164 16.48 -11.31 -6.17
N ILE A 165 17.62 -10.75 -5.76
CA ILE A 165 18.60 -10.07 -6.61
C ILE A 165 20.00 -10.46 -6.12
N ASP A 166 20.91 -10.70 -7.07
CA ASP A 166 22.33 -11.01 -6.81
C ASP A 166 23.17 -9.76 -6.47
#